data_AF-A0A2N0LJK0-F1
#
_entry.id   AF-A0A2N0LJK0-F1
#
_cell.length_a   1.000
_cell.length_b   1.000
_cell.length_c   1.000
_cell.angle_alpha   90.00
_cell.angle_beta   90.00
_cell.angle_gamma   90.00
#
_symmetry.space_group_name_H-M   'P 1'
#
loop_
_entity.id
_entity.type
_entity.pdbx_description
1 polymer ?
#
loop_
_entity_poly.entity_id
_entity_poly.type
_entity_poly.pdbx_seq_one_letter_code
_entity_poly.pdbx_strand_id
1 'polypeptide(L)'
;MDADRNVNNAVYLADFHQSRLEHVARRGVWCPRGYQDDNLFALAEHTCRYLAPSSYGDVLSIWTAAHAVGRTASSWSIEFGVRAAVH
;
A
#
# COMPACT_ATOMS: atom_id res chain seq x y z
N MET A 1 -1.68 7.06 -15.94
CA MET A 1 -3.10 6.95 -16.35
C MET A 1 -3.24 5.83 -17.37
N ASP A 2 -4.37 5.14 -17.37
CA ASP A 2 -4.73 4.19 -18.41
C ASP A 2 -5.36 4.89 -19.63
N ALA A 3 -5.72 4.11 -20.65
CA ALA A 3 -6.32 4.62 -21.89
C ALA A 3 -7.69 5.31 -21.68
N ASP A 4 -8.35 5.05 -20.54
CA ASP A 4 -9.67 5.57 -20.19
C ASP A 4 -9.58 6.81 -19.29
N ARG A 5 -8.38 7.40 -19.13
CA ARG A 5 -8.09 8.54 -18.24
C ARG A 5 -8.31 8.27 -16.75
N ASN A 6 -8.40 7.01 -16.36
CA ASN A 6 -8.43 6.64 -14.95
C ASN A 6 -6.99 6.38 -14.46
N VAL A 7 -6.81 6.48 -13.15
CA VAL A 7 -5.58 5.98 -12.52
C VAL A 7 -5.52 4.47 -12.75
N ASN A 8 -4.45 4.02 -13.42
CA ASN A 8 -4.24 2.61 -13.72
C ASN A 8 -4.13 1.82 -12.40
N ASN A 9 -4.82 0.69 -12.33
CA ASN A 9 -4.83 -0.25 -11.21
C ASN A 9 -3.42 -0.59 -10.67
N ALA A 10 -2.42 -0.67 -11.54
CA ALA A 10 -1.03 -0.95 -11.15
C ALA A 10 -0.39 0.16 -10.29
N VAL A 11 -0.85 1.41 -10.42
CA VAL A 11 -0.34 2.54 -9.62
C VAL A 11 -0.71 2.36 -8.15
N TYR A 12 -1.94 1.92 -7.87
CA TYR A 12 -2.37 1.66 -6.49
C TYR A 12 -1.51 0.56 -5.83
N LEU A 13 -1.06 -0.44 -6.58
CA LEU A 13 -0.17 -1.48 -6.04
C LEU A 13 1.18 -0.92 -5.61
N ALA A 14 1.73 0.04 -6.37
CA ALA A 14 2.97 0.73 -6.02
C ALA A 14 2.78 1.61 -4.78
N ASP A 15 1.66 2.33 -4.70
CA ASP A 15 1.33 3.17 -3.55
C ASP A 15 1.15 2.33 -2.26
N PHE A 16 0.42 1.21 -2.34
CA PHE A 16 0.28 0.28 -1.22
C PHE A 16 1.61 -0.32 -0.79
N HIS A 17 2.51 -0.60 -1.73
CA HIS A 17 3.85 -1.06 -1.42
C HIS A 17 4.63 -0.03 -0.61
N GLN A 18 4.57 1.25 -0.99
CA GLN A 18 5.22 2.32 -0.25
C GLN A 18 4.61 2.52 1.14
N SER A 19 3.28 2.60 1.25
CA SER A 19 2.61 2.76 2.56
C SER A 19 2.90 1.57 3.50
N ARG A 20 3.04 0.36 2.96
CA ARG A 20 3.46 -0.83 3.74
C ARG A 20 4.84 -0.62 4.36
N LEU A 21 5.80 -0.19 3.55
CA LEU A 21 7.18 0.04 4.00
C LEU A 21 7.24 1.08 5.12
N GLU A 22 6.52 2.19 4.96
CA GLU A 22 6.43 3.24 5.98
C GLU A 22 5.81 2.71 7.28
N HIS A 23 4.76 1.90 7.20
CA HIS A 23 4.08 1.34 8.38
C HIS A 23 4.97 0.34 9.14
N VAL A 24 5.66 -0.54 8.42
CA VAL A 24 6.59 -1.52 9.00
C VAL A 24 7.82 -0.80 9.59
N ALA A 25 8.28 0.28 8.95
CA ALA A 25 9.37 1.11 9.46
C ALA A 25 9.01 1.82 10.76
N ARG A 26 7.82 2.42 10.85
CA ARG A 26 7.33 3.06 12.09
C ARG A 26 7.21 2.09 13.26
N ARG A 27 6.97 0.80 12.99
CA ARG A 27 6.89 -0.25 14.01
C ARG A 27 8.26 -0.82 14.41
N GLY A 28 9.34 -0.34 13.81
CA GLY A 28 10.71 -0.80 14.08
C GLY A 28 11.01 -2.21 13.54
N VAL A 29 10.11 -2.77 12.72
CA VAL A 29 10.24 -4.13 12.17
C VAL A 29 11.18 -4.16 10.97
N TRP A 30 11.28 -3.04 10.25
CA TRP A 30 12.23 -2.82 9.18
C TRP A 30 12.87 -1.46 9.37
N CYS A 31 14.19 -1.34 9.24
CA CYS A 31 14.87 -0.06 9.38
C CYS A 31 15.80 0.09 8.18
N PRO A 32 15.41 0.86 7.15
CA PRO A 32 16.23 0.97 5.95
C PRO A 32 17.59 1.59 6.32
N ARG A 33 18.66 0.81 6.22
CA ARG A 33 20.03 1.28 6.48
C ARG A 33 20.75 1.80 5.22
N GLY A 34 20.08 1.80 4.07
CA GLY A 34 20.58 2.34 2.80
C GLY A 34 19.61 2.15 1.63
N TYR A 35 19.98 2.66 0.46
CA TYR A 35 19.18 2.60 -0.78
C TYR A 35 19.00 1.17 -1.35
N GLN A 36 19.78 0.20 -0.83
CA GLN A 36 19.82 -1.20 -1.26
C GLN A 36 19.29 -2.19 -0.21
N ASP A 37 18.59 -1.70 0.82
CA ASP A 37 18.02 -2.60 1.82
C ASP A 37 16.84 -3.36 1.19
N ASP A 38 17.12 -4.58 0.73
CA ASP A 38 16.15 -5.45 0.09
C ASP A 38 14.97 -5.69 1.02
N ASN A 39 13.76 -5.47 0.50
CA ASN A 39 12.53 -5.69 1.23
C ASN A 39 12.44 -7.19 1.60
N LEU A 40 12.81 -7.55 2.84
CA LEU A 40 12.85 -8.93 3.34
C LEU A 40 11.48 -9.61 3.42
N PHE A 41 10.41 -8.89 3.10
CA PHE A 41 9.02 -9.36 3.14
C PHE A 41 8.49 -9.63 1.75
N ALA A 42 8.24 -10.91 1.44
CA ALA A 42 7.50 -11.30 0.26
C ALA A 42 6.00 -11.04 0.44
N LEU A 43 5.37 -10.44 -0.58
CA LEU A 43 3.91 -10.30 -0.64
C LEU A 43 3.29 -11.67 -0.94
N ALA A 44 2.70 -12.30 0.08
CA ALA A 44 2.09 -13.62 -0.07
C ALA A 44 0.74 -13.59 -0.79
N GLU A 45 -0.08 -12.59 -0.49
CA GLU A 45 -1.43 -12.44 -1.05
C GLU A 45 -1.81 -10.96 -1.08
N HIS A 46 -2.54 -10.55 -2.13
CA HIS A 46 -3.07 -9.19 -2.25
C HIS A 46 -4.47 -9.24 -2.86
N THR A 47 -5.45 -8.76 -2.10
CA THR A 47 -6.82 -8.55 -2.56
C THR A 47 -7.10 -7.05 -2.59
N CYS A 48 -7.58 -6.53 -3.71
CA CYS A 48 -8.00 -5.14 -3.84
C CYS A 48 -9.39 -5.08 -4.46
N ARG A 49 -10.24 -4.22 -3.90
CA ARG A 49 -11.57 -3.93 -4.44
C ARG A 49 -11.62 -2.45 -4.82
N TYR A 50 -11.74 -2.19 -6.12
CA TYR A 50 -11.88 -0.84 -6.65
C TYR A 50 -13.35 -0.42 -6.58
N LEU A 51 -13.65 0.56 -5.72
CA LEU A 51 -15.03 1.00 -5.47
C LEU A 51 -15.44 2.20 -6.33
N ALA A 52 -14.50 3.05 -6.71
CA ALA A 52 -14.72 4.21 -7.57
C ALA A 52 -13.44 4.53 -8.38
N PRO A 53 -13.56 4.98 -9.64
CA PRO A 53 -12.42 5.48 -10.39
C PRO A 53 -11.92 6.81 -9.79
N SER A 54 -10.61 7.03 -9.81
CA SER A 54 -9.99 8.31 -9.50
C SER A 54 -9.40 8.91 -10.78
N SER A 55 -9.47 10.24 -10.89
CA SER A 55 -9.05 11.00 -12.06
C SER A 55 -7.81 11.83 -11.78
N TYR A 56 -7.16 12.30 -12.84
CA TYR A 56 -6.06 13.24 -12.72
C TYR A 56 -6.52 14.56 -12.07
N GLY A 57 -5.81 14.98 -11.02
CA GLY A 57 -6.17 16.15 -10.22
C GLY A 57 -6.77 15.80 -8.85
N ASP A 58 -7.21 14.55 -8.66
CA ASP A 58 -7.68 14.09 -7.35
C ASP A 58 -6.52 13.94 -6.37
N VAL A 59 -6.73 14.41 -5.14
CA VAL A 59 -5.80 14.17 -4.04
C VAL A 59 -6.24 12.89 -3.34
N LEU A 60 -5.40 11.85 -3.40
CA LEU A 60 -5.68 10.57 -2.76
C LEU A 60 -5.05 10.53 -1.37
N SER A 61 -5.88 10.25 -0.36
CA SER A 61 -5.42 9.92 0.99
C SER A 61 -5.44 8.41 1.16
N ILE A 62 -4.27 7.85 1.45
CA ILE A 62 -4.09 6.41 1.67
C ILE A 62 -3.90 6.19 3.16
N TRP A 63 -4.74 5.34 3.76
CA TRP A 63 -4.55 4.88 5.12
C TRP A 63 -4.15 3.41 5.14
N THR A 64 -3.43 3.02 6.19
CA THR A 64 -2.90 1.67 6.37
C THR A 64 -3.15 1.22 7.80
N ALA A 65 -3.73 0.03 7.97
CA ALA A 65 -3.94 -0.59 9.27
C ALA A 65 -3.40 -2.03 9.25
N ALA A 66 -2.72 -2.44 10.32
CA ALA A 66 -2.42 -3.87 10.49
C ALA A 66 -3.66 -4.56 11.06
N HIS A 67 -4.22 -5.50 10.32
CA HIS A 67 -5.46 -6.20 10.66
C HIS A 67 -5.20 -7.46 11.50
N ALA A 68 -4.10 -8.19 11.21
CA ALA A 68 -3.72 -9.36 12.00
C ALA A 68 -2.21 -9.66 11.87
N VAL A 69 -1.61 -10.19 12.93
CA VAL A 69 -0.32 -10.88 12.87
C VAL A 69 -0.62 -12.37 12.99
N GLY A 70 -0.20 -13.16 12.02
CA GLY A 70 -0.46 -14.60 11.97
C GLY A 70 0.19 -15.38 13.12
N ARG A 71 -0.16 -16.67 13.26
CA ARG A 71 0.34 -17.55 14.33
C ARG A 71 1.87 -17.66 14.41
N THR A 72 2.58 -17.29 13.34
CA THR A 72 4.03 -17.09 13.32
C THR A 72 4.30 -15.60 13.10
N ALA A 73 5.28 -15.03 13.82
CA ALA A 73 5.68 -13.62 13.75
C ALA A 73 6.08 -13.10 12.34
N SER A 74 6.07 -13.99 11.35
CA SER A 74 6.43 -13.79 9.95
C SER A 74 5.24 -13.51 9.02
N SER A 75 3.98 -13.60 9.48
CA SER A 75 2.80 -13.31 8.65
C SER A 75 2.05 -12.08 9.16
N TRP A 76 1.86 -11.08 8.28
CA TRP A 76 1.20 -9.82 8.59
C TRP A 76 0.09 -9.59 7.58
N SER A 77 -1.13 -9.40 8.06
CA SER A 77 -2.24 -8.91 7.26
C SER A 77 -2.36 -7.41 7.46
N ILE A 78 -2.23 -6.66 6.36
CA ILE A 78 -2.26 -5.21 6.32
C ILE A 78 -3.39 -4.81 5.38
N GLU A 79 -4.30 -3.99 5.89
CA GLU A 79 -5.39 -3.40 5.14
C GLU A 79 -5.02 -1.99 4.71
N PHE A 80 -5.37 -1.65 3.47
CA PHE A 80 -5.20 -0.33 2.90
C PHE A 80 -6.56 0.20 2.46
N GLY A 81 -6.81 1.48 2.71
CA GLY A 81 -7.95 2.17 2.12
C GLY A 81 -7.50 3.45 1.45
N VAL A 82 -8.10 3.72 0.29
CA VAL A 82 -7.86 4.93 -0.49
C VAL A 82 -9.13 5.76 -0.47
N ARG A 83 -8.99 7.03 -0.14
CA ARG A 83 -10.07 8.01 -0.23
C ARG A 83 -9.61 9.19 -1.07
N ALA A 84 -10.32 9.42 -2.18
CA ALA A 84 -10.16 10.65 -2.94
C ALA A 84 -10.81 11.81 -2.18
N ALA A 85 -10.07 12.90 -1.99
CA ALA A 85 -10.63 14.19 -1.63
C ALA A 85 -10.94 14.93 -2.93
N VAL A 86 -12.23 15.12 -3.21
CA VAL A 86 -12.69 15.93 -4.34
C VAL A 86 -12.72 17.38 -3.87
N HIS A 87 -12.01 18.26 -4.58
CA HIS A 87 -12.06 19.70 -4.38
C HIS A 87 -13.27 20.31 -5.10
#